data_AF-A0A6M0BN17-F1
#
_entry.id   AF-A0A6M0BN17-F1
#
_cell.length_a   1.000
_cell.length_b   1.000
_cell.length_c   1.000
_cell.angle_alpha   90.00
_cell.angle_beta   90.00
_cell.angle_gamma   90.00
#
_symmetry.space_group_name_H-M   'P 1'
#
loop_
_entity.id
_entity.type
_entity.pdbx_description
1 polymer ?
#
loop_
_entity_poly.entity_id
_entity_poly.type
_entity_poly.pdbx_seq_one_letter_code
_entity_poly.pdbx_strand_id
1 'polypeptide(L)'
;MPQFEQLHILESEIVFDVIVVISKQLFFTSYPLFKDTLFEIFGLFLNILIALEILENVTAYLRKHVFQVELVIATSLIAVARKIIIFDLDKKTGEDLIGLGFAIIALSISFWIIRSQKNRPSNH
;
A
#
# COMPACT_ATOMS: atom_id res chain seq x y z
N MET A 1 21.65 -37.37 14.63
CA MET A 1 22.32 -37.21 13.31
C MET A 1 21.34 -37.18 12.12
N PRO A 2 20.27 -38.00 12.00
CA PRO A 2 19.41 -38.01 10.79
C PRO A 2 18.46 -36.81 10.61
N GLN A 3 18.24 -36.00 11.66
CA GLN A 3 17.32 -34.86 11.62
C GLN A 3 17.92 -33.61 10.94
N PHE A 4 19.25 -33.44 10.99
CA PHE A 4 19.93 -32.29 10.36
C PHE A 4 20.09 -32.48 8.84
N GLU A 5 20.27 -33.71 8.38
CA GLU A 5 20.26 -34.05 6.95
C GLU A 5 18.87 -33.84 6.33
N GLN A 6 17.81 -34.24 7.03
CA GLN A 6 16.43 -34.02 6.58
C GLN A 6 16.07 -32.53 6.47
N LEU A 7 16.59 -31.69 7.37
CA LEU A 7 16.39 -30.24 7.30
C LEU A 7 17.07 -29.63 6.06
N HIS A 8 18.30 -30.04 5.77
CA HIS A 8 19.05 -29.53 4.62
C HIS A 8 18.46 -29.99 3.28
N ILE A 9 17.92 -31.21 3.23
CA ILE A 9 17.21 -31.72 2.05
C ILE A 9 15.92 -30.91 1.80
N LEU A 10 15.14 -30.64 2.86
CA LEU A 10 13.92 -29.85 2.77
C LEU A 10 14.19 -28.40 2.33
N GLU A 11 15.27 -27.79 2.85
CA GLU A 11 15.69 -26.44 2.42
C GLU A 11 16.06 -26.41 0.94
N SER A 12 16.78 -27.43 0.44
CA SER A 12 17.17 -27.50 -0.97
C SER A 12 15.98 -27.70 -1.92
N GLU A 13 14.97 -28.46 -1.49
CA GLU A 13 13.77 -28.75 -2.28
C GLU A 13 12.91 -27.48 -2.44
N ILE A 14 12.76 -26.70 -1.36
CA ILE A 14 12.04 -25.42 -1.39
C ILE A 14 12.73 -24.41 -2.31
N VAL A 15 14.06 -24.31 -2.22
CA VAL A 15 14.84 -23.39 -3.07
C VAL A 15 14.71 -23.79 -4.54
N PHE A 16 14.74 -25.08 -4.84
CA PHE A 16 14.58 -25.57 -6.20
C PHE A 16 13.19 -25.23 -6.78
N ASP A 17 12.12 -25.46 -6.03
CA ASP A 17 10.75 -25.12 -6.45
C ASP A 17 10.60 -23.61 -6.71
N VAL A 18 11.15 -22.77 -5.85
CA VAL A 18 11.14 -21.32 -6.01
C VAL A 18 11.88 -20.90 -7.28
N ILE A 19 13.06 -21.47 -7.56
CA ILE A 19 13.83 -21.18 -8.77
C ILE A 19 13.06 -21.60 -10.02
N VAL A 20 12.40 -22.75 -10.00
CA VAL A 20 11.61 -23.25 -11.14
C VAL A 20 10.40 -22.36 -11.40
N VAL A 21 9.69 -21.92 -10.37
CA VAL A 21 8.52 -21.03 -10.48
C VAL A 21 8.94 -19.67 -11.03
N ILE A 22 9.98 -19.06 -10.46
CA ILE A 22 10.52 -17.76 -10.92
C ILE A 22 11.02 -17.87 -12.36
N SER A 23 11.76 -18.93 -12.70
CA SER A 23 12.24 -19.15 -14.06
C SER A 23 11.08 -19.32 -15.04
N LYS A 24 10.03 -20.07 -14.63
CA LYS A 24 8.86 -20.24 -15.49
C LYS A 24 8.14 -18.91 -15.72
N GLN A 25 7.98 -18.10 -14.68
CA GLN A 25 7.34 -16.79 -14.78
C GLN A 25 8.18 -15.79 -15.57
N LEU A 26 9.51 -15.84 -15.47
CA LEU A 26 10.40 -14.94 -16.20
C LEU A 26 10.49 -15.28 -17.69
N PHE A 27 10.52 -16.57 -18.04
CA PHE A 27 10.78 -17.02 -19.42
C PHE A 27 9.53 -17.41 -20.21
N PHE A 28 8.44 -17.85 -19.56
CA PHE A 28 7.21 -18.26 -20.25
C PHE A 28 6.05 -17.26 -20.10
N THR A 29 6.23 -16.17 -19.35
CA THR A 29 5.28 -15.04 -19.41
C THR A 29 5.53 -14.28 -20.71
N SER A 30 4.64 -14.53 -21.67
CA SER A 30 4.53 -13.73 -22.89
C SER A 30 4.45 -12.24 -22.55
N TYR A 31 5.01 -11.39 -23.41
CA TYR A 31 5.12 -9.94 -23.26
C TYR A 31 3.79 -9.19 -23.58
N PRO A 32 2.80 -9.11 -22.67
CA PRO A 32 2.01 -7.88 -22.57
C PRO A 32 2.06 -7.21 -21.18
N LEU A 33 2.77 -7.75 -20.19
CA LEU A 33 2.55 -7.38 -18.79
C LEU A 33 3.51 -6.32 -18.23
N PHE A 34 4.13 -5.48 -19.06
CA PHE A 34 4.94 -4.37 -18.51
C PHE A 34 4.09 -3.41 -17.66
N LYS A 35 2.83 -3.21 -18.03
CA LYS A 35 1.86 -2.41 -17.27
C LYS A 35 1.60 -3.03 -15.89
N ASP A 36 1.22 -4.31 -15.84
CA ASP A 36 0.89 -5.01 -14.60
C ASP A 36 2.11 -5.10 -13.67
N THR A 37 3.30 -5.41 -14.20
CA THR A 37 4.55 -5.42 -13.44
C THR A 37 4.95 -4.03 -12.94
N LEU A 38 4.75 -2.97 -13.73
CA LEU A 38 4.98 -1.61 -13.24
C LEU A 38 4.01 -1.22 -12.11
N PHE A 39 2.72 -1.54 -12.24
CA PHE A 39 1.75 -1.28 -11.17
C PHE A 39 2.08 -2.06 -9.89
N GLU A 40 2.57 -3.29 -10.02
CA GLU A 40 3.02 -4.09 -8.88
C GLU A 40 4.22 -3.45 -8.18
N ILE A 41 5.23 -3.02 -8.94
CA ILE A 41 6.41 -2.31 -8.41
C ILE A 41 6.02 -0.97 -7.77
N PHE A 42 5.13 -0.20 -8.41
CA PHE A 42 4.57 1.03 -7.84
C PHE A 42 3.82 0.75 -6.54
N GLY A 43 3.02 -0.32 -6.49
CA GLY A 43 2.30 -0.75 -5.29
C GLY A 43 3.24 -1.11 -4.13
N LEU A 44 4.38 -1.74 -4.43
CA LEU A 44 5.45 -2.03 -3.47
C LEU A 44 6.15 -0.76 -2.99
N PHE A 45 6.44 0.19 -3.90
CA PHE A 45 7.02 1.48 -3.54
C PHE A 45 6.09 2.31 -2.63
N LEU A 46 4.79 2.34 -2.92
CA LEU A 46 3.79 3.01 -2.08
C LEU A 46 3.69 2.39 -0.67
N ASN A 47 3.93 1.08 -0.51
CA ASN A 47 4.02 0.46 0.81
C ASN A 47 5.16 1.01 1.65
N ILE A 48 6.31 1.26 1.01
CA ILE A 48 7.48 1.83 1.68
C ILE A 48 7.20 3.28 2.12
N LEU A 49 6.54 4.08 1.28
CA LEU A 49 6.13 5.44 1.64
C LEU A 49 5.18 5.45 2.85
N ILE A 50 4.21 4.54 2.93
CA ILE A 50 3.33 4.40 4.11
C ILE A 50 4.15 4.06 5.37
N ALA A 51 5.12 3.16 5.27
CA ALA A 51 5.97 2.80 6.40
C ALA A 51 6.81 4.00 6.90
N LEU A 52 7.35 4.80 5.98
CA LEU A 52 8.08 6.04 6.31
C LEU A 52 7.16 7.10 6.92
N GLU A 53 5.96 7.27 6.39
CA GLU A 53 4.94 8.20 6.89
C GLU A 53 4.49 7.84 8.31
N ILE A 54 4.31 6.55 8.62
CA ILE A 54 4.01 6.07 9.97
C ILE A 54 5.20 6.33 10.91
N LEU A 55 6.43 6.10 10.45
CA LEU A 55 7.63 6.37 11.24
C LEU A 55 7.75 7.86 11.59
N GLU A 56 7.43 8.76 10.65
CA GLU A 56 7.42 10.20 10.89
C GLU A 56 6.33 10.63 11.87
N ASN A 57 5.11 10.08 11.73
CA ASN A 57 4.01 10.26 12.69
C ASN A 57 4.40 9.84 14.12
N VAL A 58 4.97 8.64 14.26
CA VAL A 58 5.40 8.10 15.56
C VAL A 58 6.56 8.91 16.13
N THR A 59 7.50 9.33 15.29
CA THR A 59 8.63 10.18 15.72
C THR A 59 8.15 11.57 16.17
N ALA A 60 7.18 12.16 15.47
CA ALA A 60 6.56 13.43 15.86
C ALA A 60 5.83 13.31 17.20
N TYR A 61 5.11 12.20 17.43
CA TYR A 61 4.50 11.89 18.72
C TYR A 61 5.55 11.79 19.84
N LEU A 62 6.63 11.03 19.62
CA LEU A 62 7.70 10.86 20.61
C LEU A 62 8.43 12.16 20.94
N ARG A 63 8.57 13.08 19.98
CA ARG A 63 9.26 14.37 20.20
C ARG A 63 8.39 15.43 20.87
N LYS A 64 7.08 15.46 20.59
CA LYS A 64 6.22 16.56 21.05
C LYS A 64 5.15 16.13 22.06
N HIS A 65 4.96 14.84 22.32
CA HIS A 65 3.88 14.30 23.17
C HIS A 65 2.47 14.81 22.82
N VAL A 66 2.24 15.23 21.58
CA VAL A 66 0.93 15.64 21.08
C VAL A 66 0.59 14.80 19.85
N PHE A 67 -0.58 14.16 19.86
CA PHE A 67 -1.11 13.48 18.68
C PHE A 67 -1.38 14.52 17.57
N GLN A 68 -0.58 14.50 16.51
CA GLN A 68 -0.86 15.26 15.29
C GLN A 68 -1.90 14.53 14.46
N VAL A 69 -3.17 14.67 14.87
CA VAL A 69 -4.32 14.00 14.24
C VAL A 69 -4.39 14.32 12.74
N GLU A 70 -3.95 15.50 12.34
CA GLU A 70 -3.93 15.98 10.95
C GLU A 70 -2.97 15.16 10.05
N LEU A 71 -1.80 14.75 10.58
CA LEU A 71 -0.85 13.92 9.85
C LEU A 71 -1.36 12.48 9.74
N VAL A 72 -1.96 11.94 10.81
CA VAL A 72 -2.57 10.60 10.82
C VAL A 72 -3.75 10.48 9.83
N ILE A 73 -4.59 11.52 9.74
CA ILE A 73 -5.70 11.57 8.78
C ILE A 73 -5.17 11.63 7.35
N ALA A 74 -4.12 12.41 7.08
CA ALA A 74 -3.47 12.46 5.77
C ALA A 74 -2.89 11.09 5.36
N THR A 75 -2.22 10.39 6.29
CA THR A 75 -1.70 9.03 6.05
C THR A 75 -2.82 8.03 5.74
N SER A 76 -3.96 8.15 6.45
CA SER A 76 -5.13 7.30 6.22
C SER A 76 -5.74 7.53 4.82
N LEU A 77 -5.81 8.78 4.37
CA LEU A 77 -6.25 9.17 3.03
C LEU A 77 -5.32 8.60 1.94
N ILE A 78 -4.00 8.69 2.14
CA ILE A 78 -2.99 8.15 1.22
C ILE A 78 -3.08 6.61 1.14
N ALA A 79 -3.28 5.93 2.27
CA ALA A 79 -3.42 4.48 2.32
C ALA A 79 -4.66 3.99 1.54
N VAL A 80 -5.78 4.71 1.62
CA VAL A 80 -6.96 4.41 0.80
C VAL A 80 -6.66 4.68 -0.68
N ALA A 81 -6.04 5.81 -1.01
CA ALA A 81 -5.64 6.13 -2.38
C ALA A 81 -4.68 5.08 -2.99
N ARG A 82 -3.80 4.46 -2.21
CA ARG A 82 -2.98 3.32 -2.68
C ARG A 82 -3.82 2.14 -3.15
N LYS A 83 -4.89 1.81 -2.41
CA LYS A 83 -5.82 0.73 -2.77
C LYS A 83 -6.59 1.05 -4.07
N ILE A 84 -6.73 2.34 -4.38
CA ILE A 84 -7.31 2.88 -5.61
C ILE A 84 -6.32 2.83 -6.79
N ILE A 85 -5.02 3.08 -6.57
CA ILE A 85 -3.99 3.03 -7.62
C ILE A 85 -3.70 1.59 -8.06
N ILE A 86 -3.70 0.65 -7.11
CA ILE A 86 -3.50 -0.79 -7.38
C ILE A 86 -4.77 -1.42 -7.98
N PHE A 87 -5.87 -0.68 -8.02
CA PHE A 87 -7.13 -1.12 -8.58
C PHE A 87 -7.00 -1.27 -10.11
N ASP A 88 -6.93 -2.51 -10.59
CA ASP A 88 -6.81 -2.83 -12.02
C ASP A 88 -8.15 -2.58 -12.74
N LEU A 89 -8.23 -1.40 -13.36
CA LEU A 89 -9.41 -0.90 -14.08
C LEU A 89 -9.74 -1.68 -15.36
N ASP A 90 -8.80 -2.46 -15.90
CA ASP A 90 -9.00 -3.18 -17.17
C ASP A 90 -9.69 -4.54 -16.99
N LYS A 91 -9.75 -5.08 -15.75
CA LYS A 91 -10.34 -6.40 -15.45
C LYS A 91 -11.69 -6.34 -14.71
N LYS A 92 -12.24 -5.15 -14.47
CA LYS A 92 -13.42 -4.96 -13.63
C LYS A 92 -14.53 -4.15 -14.30
N THR A 93 -15.77 -4.49 -13.93
CA THR A 93 -17.02 -3.89 -14.43
C THR A 93 -17.15 -2.44 -13.97
N GLY A 94 -17.87 -1.59 -14.73
CA GLY A 94 -18.01 -0.15 -14.46
C GLY A 94 -18.56 0.23 -13.07
N GLU A 95 -19.15 -0.71 -12.34
CA GLU A 95 -19.61 -0.53 -10.95
C GLU A 95 -18.46 -0.27 -9.98
N ASP A 96 -17.31 -0.93 -10.17
CA ASP A 96 -16.16 -0.76 -9.28
C ASP A 96 -15.54 0.64 -9.41
N LEU A 97 -15.52 1.19 -10.63
CA LEU A 97 -15.12 2.56 -10.94
C LEU A 97 -16.01 3.60 -10.25
N ILE A 98 -17.31 3.33 -10.17
CA ILE A 98 -18.27 4.21 -9.49
C ILE A 98 -18.06 4.16 -7.98
N GLY A 99 -17.84 2.98 -7.41
CA GLY A 99 -17.50 2.82 -5.98
C GLY A 99 -16.21 3.56 -5.60
N LEU A 100 -15.23 3.55 -6.49
CA LEU A 100 -13.97 4.28 -6.37
C LEU A 100 -14.18 5.80 -6.34
N GLY A 101 -14.96 6.32 -7.30
CA GLY A 101 -15.31 7.74 -7.35
C GLY A 101 -16.05 8.20 -6.09
N PHE A 102 -16.97 7.37 -5.59
CA PHE A 102 -17.71 7.67 -4.36
C PHE A 102 -16.81 7.70 -3.13
N ALA A 103 -15.84 6.78 -3.04
CA ALA A 103 -14.85 6.77 -1.95
C ALA A 103 -13.97 8.04 -1.95
N ILE A 104 -13.51 8.49 -3.13
CA ILE A 104 -12.70 9.72 -3.26
C ILE A 104 -13.50 10.95 -2.82
N ILE A 105 -14.78 11.03 -3.20
CA ILE A 105 -15.67 12.13 -2.81
C ILE A 105 -15.91 12.14 -1.29
N ALA A 106 -16.21 10.99 -0.68
CA ALA A 106 -16.43 10.87 0.75
C ALA A 106 -15.19 11.28 1.57
N LEU A 107 -14.00 10.93 1.07
CA LEU A 107 -12.73 11.31 1.67
C LEU A 107 -12.44 12.82 1.52
N SER A 108 -12.68 13.39 0.35
CA SER A 108 -12.51 14.82 0.09
C SER A 108 -13.42 15.68 0.97
N ILE A 109 -14.68 15.26 1.15
CA ILE A 109 -15.63 15.90 2.07
C ILE A 109 -15.15 15.80 3.52
N SER A 110 -14.67 14.63 3.93
CA SER A 110 -14.13 14.43 5.29
C SER A 110 -12.95 15.36 5.59
N PHE A 111 -12.01 15.50 4.64
CA PHE A 111 -10.90 16.44 4.75
C PHE A 111 -11.38 17.89 4.84
N TRP A 112 -12.34 18.28 3.99
CA TRP A 112 -12.87 19.64 3.98
C TRP A 112 -13.57 20.01 5.30
N ILE A 113 -14.35 19.09 5.90
CA ILE A 113 -15.02 19.30 7.18
C ILE A 113 -14.00 19.55 8.30
N ILE A 114 -12.96 18.72 8.39
CA ILE A 114 -11.92 18.83 9.42
C ILE A 114 -11.16 20.15 9.27
N ARG A 115 -10.80 20.52 8.03
CA ARG A 115 -10.15 21.79 7.72
C ARG A 115 -11.04 22.99 8.07
N SER A 116 -12.33 22.91 7.79
CA SER A 116 -13.27 24.01 8.02
C SER A 116 -13.56 24.24 9.51
N GLN A 117 -13.51 23.20 10.35
CA GLN A 117 -13.66 23.33 11.81
C GLN A 117 -12.44 24.02 12.45
N LYS A 118 -11.25 23.85 11.87
CA LYS A 118 -9.99 24.44 12.36
C LYS A 118 -9.86 25.94 12.06
N ASN A 119 -10.58 26.46 11.08
CA ASN A 119 -10.55 27.88 10.69
C ASN A 119 -11.45 28.79 11.56
N ARG A 120 -11.97 28.32 12.70
CA ARG A 120 -12.64 29.21 13.65
C ARG A 120 -11.57 30.01 14.40
N PRO A 121 -11.46 31.34 14.20
CA PRO A 121 -10.53 32.14 14.99
C PRO A 121 -10.95 32.06 16.46
N SER A 122 -10.04 31.60 17.32
CA SER A 122 -10.21 31.72 18.76
C SER A 122 -10.08 33.20 19.11
N ASN A 123 -11.20 33.91 19.16
CA ASN A 123 -11.26 35.22 19.80
C ASN A 123 -11.10 35.01 21.31
N HIS A 124 -9.91 35.31 21.82
CA HIS A 124 -9.74 35.69 23.22
C HIS A 124 -8.74 36.84 23.32
#